data_AF-A0AAW8G3D2-F1
#
_entry.id   AF-A0AAW8G3D2-F1
#
_cell.length_a   1.000
_cell.length_b   1.000
_cell.length_c   1.000
_cell.angle_alpha   90.00
_cell.angle_beta   90.00
_cell.angle_gamma   90.00
#
_symmetry.space_group_name_H-M   'P 1'
#
loop_
_entity.id
_entity.type
_entity.pdbx_description
1 polymer ?
#
loop_
_entity_poly.entity_id
_entity_poly.type
_entity_poly.pdbx_seq_one_letter_code
_entity_poly.pdbx_strand_id
1 'polypeptide(L)'
;MKKDTKENTVLKYVFIPIAYSTFAIKMNEKIEWKILPEKQTIGKYLCQKAEGSYGGRIWNAWFTSEVPISDGPYIFSGLPGLIIKITDDQGDYDFELVQIKDFKWKELYPAKYQKLISWEDFQKIQTDFYNNPLSTLKKGDILNEDASGTLSEANHRDVKESIRKNIRSKNNPIELNYKVDFKTN
;
A
#
# COMPACT_ATOMS: atom_id res chain seq x y z
N MET A 1 -5.04 -6.66 1.06
CA MET A 1 -5.01 -6.99 -0.38
C MET A 1 -5.31 -8.47 -0.57
N LYS A 2 -5.61 -8.91 -1.79
CA LYS A 2 -5.76 -10.34 -2.12
C LYS A 2 -4.97 -10.65 -3.39
N LYS A 3 -4.02 -11.58 -3.31
CA LYS A 3 -3.20 -12.03 -4.46
C LYS A 3 -3.77 -13.34 -4.98
N ASP A 4 -3.95 -13.43 -6.29
CA ASP A 4 -4.18 -14.65 -7.03
C ASP A 4 -2.93 -14.93 -7.87
N THR A 5 -2.13 -15.88 -7.42
CA THR A 5 -0.86 -16.24 -8.07
C THR A 5 -1.07 -17.03 -9.37
N LYS A 6 -2.24 -17.65 -9.59
CA LYS A 6 -2.54 -18.36 -10.83
C LYS A 6 -2.87 -17.38 -11.96
N GLU A 7 -3.66 -16.36 -11.63
CA GLU A 7 -4.08 -15.33 -12.59
C GLU A 7 -3.15 -14.10 -12.61
N ASN A 8 -2.03 -14.16 -11.88
CA ASN A 8 -1.09 -13.05 -11.67
C ASN A 8 -1.81 -11.71 -11.41
N THR A 9 -2.82 -11.75 -10.54
CA THR A 9 -3.72 -10.64 -10.26
C THR A 9 -3.67 -10.30 -8.78
N VAL A 10 -3.57 -9.01 -8.46
CA VAL A 10 -3.65 -8.51 -7.10
C VAL A 10 -4.84 -7.54 -6.99
N LEU A 11 -5.67 -7.76 -5.97
CA LEU A 11 -6.70 -6.80 -5.56
C LEU A 11 -6.16 -5.97 -4.40
N LYS A 12 -5.91 -4.68 -4.67
CA LYS A 12 -5.60 -3.68 -3.65
C LYS A 12 -6.91 -3.13 -3.09
N TYR A 13 -7.14 -3.38 -1.82
CA TYR A 13 -8.28 -2.79 -1.12
C TYR A 13 -7.93 -1.37 -0.68
N VAL A 14 -8.80 -0.43 -1.00
CA VAL A 14 -8.69 0.96 -0.56
C VAL A 14 -9.93 1.32 0.23
N PHE A 15 -9.72 1.84 1.43
CA PHE A 15 -10.78 2.26 2.34
C PHE A 15 -10.86 3.78 2.35
N ILE A 16 -12.07 4.31 2.23
CA ILE A 16 -12.36 5.73 2.42
C ILE A 16 -13.00 5.86 3.81
N PRO A 17 -12.27 6.32 4.85
CA PRO A 17 -12.75 6.28 6.22
C PRO A 17 -14.06 7.03 6.44
N ILE A 18 -14.18 8.21 5.86
CA ILE A 18 -15.34 9.07 6.13
C ILE A 18 -16.59 8.64 5.34
N ALA A 19 -16.43 7.86 4.26
CA ALA A 19 -17.53 7.29 3.50
C ALA A 19 -17.88 5.85 3.94
N TYR A 20 -17.07 5.25 4.83
CA TYR A 20 -17.12 3.82 5.18
C TYR A 20 -17.15 2.88 3.97
N SER A 21 -16.64 3.34 2.82
CA SER A 21 -16.62 2.58 1.58
C SER A 21 -15.29 1.87 1.40
N THR A 22 -15.36 0.60 1.00
CA THR A 22 -14.19 -0.19 0.62
C THR A 22 -14.27 -0.50 -0.86
N PHE A 23 -13.28 -0.06 -1.62
CA PHE A 23 -13.13 -0.36 -3.03
C PHE A 23 -11.98 -1.34 -3.24
N ALA A 24 -11.94 -1.94 -4.42
CA ALA A 24 -10.78 -2.69 -4.87
C ALA A 24 -10.26 -2.10 -6.19
N ILE A 25 -8.94 -2.07 -6.32
CA ILE A 25 -8.24 -1.78 -7.57
C ILE A 25 -7.61 -3.08 -8.03
N LYS A 26 -7.86 -3.48 -9.27
CA LYS A 26 -7.21 -4.65 -9.87
C LYS A 26 -5.85 -4.24 -10.41
N MET A 27 -4.81 -4.92 -9.96
CA MET A 27 -3.43 -4.76 -10.41
C MET A 27 -3.01 -6.05 -11.10
N ASN A 28 -2.48 -5.93 -12.30
CA ASN A 28 -2.05 -7.06 -13.15
C ASN A 28 -0.73 -6.77 -13.87
N GLU A 29 -0.05 -5.69 -13.51
CA GLU A 29 1.28 -5.35 -14.00
C GLU A 29 2.27 -6.45 -13.63
N LYS A 30 3.06 -6.89 -14.61
CA LYS A 30 4.14 -7.86 -14.41
C LYS A 30 5.44 -7.12 -14.19
N ILE A 31 6.21 -7.59 -13.21
CA ILE A 31 7.55 -7.07 -12.96
C ILE A 31 8.53 -7.89 -13.79
N GLU A 32 9.26 -7.21 -14.68
CA GLU A 32 10.34 -7.82 -15.42
C GLU A 32 11.59 -7.85 -14.53
N TRP A 33 11.87 -9.02 -13.97
CA TRP A 33 13.02 -9.23 -13.10
C TRP A 33 14.29 -9.51 -13.89
N LYS A 34 15.33 -8.74 -13.59
CA LYS A 34 16.71 -9.05 -13.96
C LYS A 34 17.37 -9.78 -12.79
N ILE A 35 17.55 -11.09 -12.91
CA ILE A 35 18.29 -11.90 -11.93
C ILE A 35 19.78 -11.60 -12.07
N LEU A 36 20.43 -11.34 -10.95
CA LEU A 36 21.83 -10.94 -10.89
C LEU A 36 22.70 -12.02 -10.20
N PRO A 37 24.03 -12.02 -10.40
CA PRO A 37 24.90 -13.07 -9.87
C PRO A 37 25.14 -12.96 -8.35
N GLU A 38 24.83 -11.82 -7.72
CA GLU A 38 25.05 -11.62 -6.29
C GLU A 38 24.22 -12.59 -5.46
N LYS A 39 24.88 -13.17 -4.46
CA LYS A 39 24.29 -14.07 -3.48
C LYS A 39 24.61 -13.59 -2.08
N GLN A 40 23.66 -13.76 -1.18
CA GLN A 40 23.80 -13.38 0.22
C GLN A 40 22.94 -14.28 1.08
N THR A 41 23.43 -14.64 2.27
CA THR A 41 22.59 -15.30 3.28
C THR A 41 21.79 -14.25 4.03
N ILE A 42 20.46 -14.39 4.05
CA ILE A 42 19.54 -13.53 4.81
C ILE A 42 18.75 -14.42 5.77
N GLY A 43 18.92 -14.19 7.07
CA GLY A 43 18.47 -15.11 8.11
C GLY A 43 19.12 -16.49 7.92
N LYS A 44 18.32 -17.48 7.52
CA LYS A 44 18.77 -18.87 7.28
C LYS A 44 18.78 -19.28 5.80
N TYR A 45 18.41 -18.38 4.90
CA TYR A 45 18.24 -18.69 3.48
C TYR A 45 19.41 -18.17 2.67
N LEU A 46 19.94 -18.98 1.75
CA LEU A 46 20.81 -18.48 0.69
C LEU A 46 19.93 -17.81 -0.37
N CYS A 47 20.13 -16.51 -0.53
CA CYS A 47 19.36 -15.69 -1.45
C CYS A 47 20.21 -15.27 -2.66
N GLN A 48 19.53 -15.02 -3.77
CA GLN A 48 20.06 -14.41 -4.98
C GLN A 48 19.38 -13.07 -5.21
N LYS A 49 20.14 -12.09 -5.70
CA LYS A 49 19.64 -10.74 -6.01
C LYS A 49 18.88 -10.72 -7.33
N ALA A 50 17.83 -9.93 -7.40
CA ALA A 50 17.17 -9.51 -8.63
C ALA A 50 16.77 -8.03 -8.55
N GLU A 51 16.73 -7.38 -9.71
CA GLU A 51 16.29 -6.00 -9.86
C GLU A 51 15.06 -5.94 -10.76
N GLY A 52 14.11 -5.05 -10.47
CA GLY A 52 12.90 -4.89 -11.27
C GLY A 52 12.28 -3.52 -11.05
N SER A 53 11.49 -3.06 -12.01
CA SER A 53 10.81 -1.76 -11.93
C SER A 53 9.31 -1.96 -11.69
N TYR A 54 8.75 -1.23 -10.73
CA TYR A 54 7.32 -1.25 -10.45
C TYR A 54 6.86 0.08 -9.85
N GLY A 55 5.70 0.58 -10.30
CA GLY A 55 5.07 1.76 -9.70
C GLY A 55 5.89 3.05 -9.86
N GLY A 56 6.80 3.13 -10.83
CA GLY A 56 7.73 4.25 -10.97
C GLY A 56 8.93 4.20 -10.00
N ARG A 57 9.17 3.05 -9.35
CA ARG A 57 10.35 2.79 -8.48
C ARG A 57 11.21 1.66 -9.03
N ILE A 58 12.47 1.65 -8.64
CA ILE A 58 13.38 0.53 -8.85
C ILE A 58 13.44 -0.29 -7.56
N TRP A 59 13.31 -1.61 -7.69
CA TRP A 59 13.26 -2.53 -6.57
C TRP A 59 14.44 -3.50 -6.60
N ASN A 60 15.06 -3.70 -5.45
CA ASN A 60 16.09 -4.70 -5.21
C ASN A 60 15.48 -5.83 -4.38
N ALA A 61 15.29 -7.00 -4.97
CA ALA A 61 14.75 -8.18 -4.32
C ALA A 61 15.84 -9.22 -4.06
N TRP A 62 15.78 -9.88 -2.91
CA TRP A 62 16.56 -11.05 -2.57
C TRP A 62 15.62 -12.23 -2.42
N PHE A 63 15.74 -13.22 -3.30
CA PHE A 63 14.86 -14.39 -3.32
C PHE A 63 15.64 -15.68 -3.07
N THR A 64 14.97 -16.73 -2.59
CA THR A 64 15.58 -18.05 -2.37
C THR A 64 14.80 -19.15 -3.08
N SER A 65 15.51 -20.04 -3.76
CA SER A 65 14.93 -21.24 -4.38
C SER A 65 14.69 -22.38 -3.37
N GLU A 66 15.22 -22.27 -2.14
CA GLU A 66 14.97 -23.23 -1.05
C GLU A 66 13.49 -23.29 -0.65
N VAL A 67 12.76 -22.19 -0.88
CA VAL A 67 11.31 -22.13 -0.78
C VAL A 67 10.77 -21.90 -2.20
N PRO A 68 10.38 -22.97 -2.93
CA PRO A 68 10.06 -22.90 -4.36
C PRO A 68 8.64 -22.33 -4.61
N ILE A 69 8.34 -21.20 -3.98
CA ILE A 69 7.08 -20.46 -4.10
C ILE A 69 7.41 -19.13 -4.74
N SER A 70 6.93 -18.89 -5.97
CA SER A 70 7.13 -17.62 -6.67
C SER A 70 6.21 -16.53 -6.11
N ASP A 71 6.56 -16.02 -4.93
CA ASP A 71 5.75 -15.04 -4.22
C ASP A 71 6.62 -14.09 -3.37
N GLY A 72 5.98 -13.10 -2.76
CA GLY A 72 6.62 -12.04 -2.00
C GLY A 72 5.58 -11.09 -1.39
N PRO A 73 6.05 -10.07 -0.64
CA PRO A 73 5.17 -9.08 -0.06
C PRO A 73 4.44 -8.31 -1.16
N TYR A 74 3.30 -7.75 -0.80
CA TYR A 74 2.54 -6.86 -1.68
C TYR A 74 2.25 -7.46 -3.07
N ILE A 75 2.63 -6.79 -4.17
CA ILE A 75 2.49 -7.28 -5.55
C ILE A 75 3.70 -8.09 -6.02
N PHE A 76 4.81 -8.05 -5.30
CA PHE A 76 6.06 -8.65 -5.75
C PHE A 76 5.94 -10.18 -5.81
N SER A 77 6.17 -10.73 -7.00
CA SER A 77 6.15 -12.15 -7.34
C SER A 77 6.84 -12.35 -8.70
N GLY A 78 6.96 -13.59 -9.16
CA GLY A 78 7.51 -13.90 -10.50
C GLY A 78 8.99 -14.28 -10.53
N LEU A 79 9.67 -14.29 -9.38
CA LEU A 79 11.02 -14.84 -9.24
C LEU A 79 10.97 -16.36 -9.01
N PRO A 80 12.03 -17.13 -9.36
CA PRO A 80 12.06 -18.58 -9.18
C PRO A 80 12.37 -18.96 -7.71
N GLY A 81 11.52 -18.51 -6.80
CA GLY A 81 11.69 -18.67 -5.36
C GLY A 81 10.96 -17.58 -4.57
N LEU A 82 10.92 -17.73 -3.25
CA LEU A 82 10.27 -16.78 -2.36
C LEU A 82 11.15 -15.54 -2.17
N ILE A 83 10.57 -14.35 -2.29
CA ILE A 83 11.23 -13.09 -1.95
C ILE A 83 11.36 -13.00 -0.42
N ILE A 84 12.61 -13.03 0.06
CA ILE A 84 12.97 -12.97 1.49
C ILE A 84 13.16 -11.53 1.94
N LYS A 85 13.73 -10.68 1.09
CA LYS A 85 13.88 -9.25 1.35
C LYS A 85 13.65 -8.47 0.07
N ILE A 86 13.01 -7.30 0.17
CA ILE A 86 12.88 -6.40 -0.97
C ILE A 86 12.83 -4.95 -0.49
N THR A 87 13.63 -4.10 -1.15
CA THR A 87 13.70 -2.67 -0.86
C THR A 87 13.56 -1.85 -2.14
N ASP A 88 13.02 -0.65 -2.05
CA ASP A 88 13.16 0.30 -3.15
C ASP A 88 14.55 0.96 -3.12
N ASP A 89 14.96 1.53 -4.25
CA ASP A 89 16.27 2.15 -4.44
C ASP A 89 16.47 3.42 -3.60
N GLN A 90 15.37 4.06 -3.19
CA GLN A 90 15.40 5.25 -2.33
C GLN A 90 15.36 4.91 -0.83
N GLY A 91 15.13 3.65 -0.46
CA GLY A 91 15.05 3.21 0.93
C GLY A 91 13.80 3.67 1.68
N ASP A 92 12.75 4.08 0.96
CA ASP A 92 11.45 4.43 1.51
C ASP A 92 10.68 3.20 2.04
N TYR A 93 10.93 2.04 1.42
CA TYR A 93 10.29 0.77 1.70
C TYR A 93 11.33 -0.33 1.88
N ASP A 94 11.26 -1.03 3.02
CA ASP A 94 12.03 -2.24 3.31
C ASP A 94 11.08 -3.31 3.85
N PHE A 95 10.96 -4.41 3.12
CA PHE A 95 10.21 -5.59 3.53
C PHE A 95 11.18 -6.74 3.75
N GLU A 96 11.10 -7.37 4.91
CA GLU A 96 11.91 -8.54 5.26
C GLU A 96 11.03 -9.65 5.84
N LEU A 97 11.27 -10.88 5.39
CA LEU A 97 10.57 -12.07 5.88
C LEU A 97 10.95 -12.33 7.33
N VAL A 98 9.96 -12.23 8.21
CA VAL A 98 10.13 -12.57 9.64
C VAL A 98 9.90 -14.05 9.90
N GLN A 99 8.83 -14.64 9.33
CA GLN A 99 8.43 -16.02 9.62
C GLN A 99 7.63 -16.63 8.48
N ILE A 100 7.85 -17.92 8.23
CA ILE A 100 6.95 -18.80 7.47
C ILE A 100 6.25 -19.70 8.47
N LYS A 101 4.92 -19.75 8.42
CA LYS A 101 4.10 -20.57 9.32
C LYS A 101 2.88 -21.09 8.60
N ASP A 102 2.60 -22.38 8.78
CA ASP A 102 1.37 -22.99 8.30
C ASP A 102 0.18 -22.54 9.14
N PHE A 103 -0.93 -22.23 8.47
CA PHE A 103 -2.20 -21.88 9.11
C PHE A 103 -3.33 -22.73 8.54
N LYS A 104 -4.20 -23.24 9.42
CA LYS A 104 -5.31 -24.15 9.07
C LYS A 104 -6.63 -23.45 8.71
N TRP A 105 -6.66 -22.12 8.71
CA TRP A 105 -7.88 -21.35 8.52
C TRP A 105 -8.14 -21.14 7.03
N LYS A 106 -9.40 -21.29 6.58
CA LYS A 106 -9.75 -21.22 5.15
C LYS A 106 -9.59 -19.82 4.54
N GLU A 107 -9.76 -18.76 5.34
CA GLU A 107 -9.64 -17.38 4.87
C GLU A 107 -8.85 -16.52 5.87
N LEU A 108 -7.69 -16.01 5.44
CA LEU A 108 -6.87 -15.08 6.22
C LEU A 108 -7.33 -13.62 6.07
N TYR A 109 -8.10 -13.32 5.03
CA TYR A 109 -8.53 -11.96 4.69
C TYR A 109 -9.99 -11.95 4.21
N PRO A 110 -10.97 -11.86 5.13
CA PRO A 110 -12.40 -11.80 4.78
C PRO A 110 -12.83 -10.43 4.22
N ALA A 111 -11.88 -9.57 3.85
CA ALA A 111 -12.15 -8.22 3.39
C ALA A 111 -13.03 -8.25 2.13
N LYS A 112 -14.25 -7.71 2.27
CA LYS A 112 -15.16 -7.50 1.14
C LYS A 112 -14.99 -6.08 0.62
N TYR A 113 -15.12 -5.94 -0.69
CA TYR A 113 -15.17 -4.65 -1.35
C TYR A 113 -16.54 -4.47 -1.99
N GLN A 114 -17.01 -3.23 -2.01
CA GLN A 114 -18.32 -2.88 -2.56
C GLN A 114 -18.25 -2.80 -4.09
N LYS A 115 -17.17 -2.21 -4.62
CA LYS A 115 -17.01 -1.97 -6.05
C LYS A 115 -15.55 -2.02 -6.49
N LEU A 116 -15.33 -2.57 -7.67
CA LEU A 116 -14.05 -2.47 -8.38
C LEU A 116 -13.96 -1.10 -9.07
N ILE A 117 -12.86 -0.39 -8.89
CA ILE A 117 -12.62 0.95 -9.46
C ILE A 117 -11.29 0.99 -10.22
N SER A 118 -11.15 1.97 -11.11
CA SER A 118 -9.87 2.21 -11.80
C SER A 118 -8.91 3.05 -10.95
N TRP A 119 -7.67 3.21 -11.43
CA TRP A 119 -6.72 4.15 -10.82
C TRP A 119 -7.19 5.60 -10.97
N GLU A 120 -7.78 5.97 -12.11
CA GLU A 120 -8.33 7.31 -12.35
C GLU A 120 -9.48 7.61 -11.38
N ASP A 121 -10.39 6.65 -11.15
CA ASP A 121 -11.44 6.77 -10.14
C ASP A 121 -10.84 7.03 -8.75
N PHE A 122 -9.78 6.28 -8.40
CA PHE A 122 -9.12 6.42 -7.10
C PHE A 122 -8.42 7.79 -6.95
N GLN A 123 -7.72 8.26 -7.97
CA GLN A 123 -7.10 9.59 -7.98
C GLN A 123 -8.14 10.70 -7.85
N LYS A 124 -9.28 10.57 -8.53
CA LYS A 124 -10.41 11.50 -8.41
C LYS A 124 -10.96 11.52 -6.99
N ILE A 125 -11.20 10.34 -6.40
CA ILE A 125 -11.64 10.20 -5.01
C ILE A 125 -10.67 10.89 -4.04
N GLN A 126 -9.36 10.66 -4.21
CA GLN A 126 -8.34 11.28 -3.36
C GLN A 126 -8.33 12.80 -3.52
N THR A 127 -8.47 13.31 -4.75
CA THR A 127 -8.52 14.74 -5.06
C THR A 127 -9.75 15.40 -4.46
N ASP A 128 -10.93 14.80 -4.64
CA ASP A 128 -12.19 15.29 -4.09
C ASP A 128 -12.14 15.33 -2.56
N PHE A 129 -11.60 14.28 -1.94
CA PHE A 129 -11.38 14.21 -0.49
C PHE A 129 -10.42 15.31 -0.01
N TYR A 130 -9.29 15.50 -0.68
CA TYR A 130 -8.34 16.55 -0.33
C TYR A 130 -8.94 17.96 -0.45
N ASN A 131 -9.78 18.19 -1.47
CA ASN A 131 -10.45 19.47 -1.70
C ASN A 131 -11.52 19.75 -0.65
N ASN A 132 -12.30 18.74 -0.28
CA ASN A 132 -13.38 18.85 0.69
C ASN A 132 -13.43 17.67 1.69
N PRO A 133 -12.47 17.58 2.62
CA PRO A 133 -12.35 16.41 3.50
C PRO A 133 -13.46 16.33 4.55
N LEU A 134 -14.20 17.43 4.78
CA LEU A 134 -15.29 17.50 5.75
C LEU A 134 -16.67 17.41 5.08
N SER A 135 -16.73 17.09 3.79
CA SER A 135 -17.97 17.12 2.98
C SER A 135 -19.10 16.24 3.54
N THR A 136 -18.76 15.15 4.20
CA THR A 136 -19.71 14.19 4.77
C THR A 136 -19.89 14.33 6.28
N LEU A 137 -19.20 15.29 6.92
CA LEU A 137 -19.26 15.51 8.37
C LEU A 137 -20.35 16.53 8.71
N LYS A 138 -21.09 16.24 9.76
CA LYS A 138 -22.13 17.11 10.34
C LYS A 138 -21.54 17.95 11.47
N LYS A 139 -22.26 19.02 11.82
CA LYS A 139 -21.95 19.84 12.99
C LYS A 139 -21.93 18.95 14.25
N GLY A 140 -20.81 18.96 14.98
CA GLY A 140 -20.61 18.15 16.18
C GLY A 140 -19.90 16.81 15.98
N ASP A 141 -19.62 16.39 14.72
CA ASP A 141 -18.87 15.15 14.45
C ASP A 141 -17.37 15.29 14.81
N ILE A 142 -16.87 16.52 14.90
CA ILE A 142 -15.49 16.81 15.30
C ILE A 142 -15.50 17.78 16.47
N LEU A 143 -14.93 17.33 17.57
CA LEU A 143 -14.78 18.10 18.81
C LEU A 143 -13.29 18.25 19.12
N ASN A 144 -12.91 19.39 19.67
CA ASN A 144 -11.64 19.57 20.34
C ASN A 144 -11.79 19.13 21.79
N GLU A 145 -10.76 18.51 22.34
CA GLU A 145 -10.64 18.20 23.76
C GLU A 145 -9.46 18.98 24.33
N ASP A 146 -9.69 19.74 25.40
CA ASP A 146 -8.62 20.43 26.11
C ASP A 146 -7.96 19.54 27.17
N ALA A 147 -6.91 20.05 27.83
CA ALA A 147 -6.18 19.30 28.85
C ALA A 147 -7.02 18.92 30.09
N SER A 148 -8.21 19.50 30.26
CA SER A 148 -9.15 19.18 31.33
C SER A 148 -10.21 18.14 30.91
N GLY A 149 -10.21 17.72 29.64
CA GLY A 149 -11.23 16.83 29.07
C GLY A 149 -12.50 17.57 28.62
N THR A 150 -12.49 18.90 28.58
CA THR A 150 -13.66 19.68 28.13
C THR A 150 -13.74 19.64 26.61
N LEU A 151 -14.91 19.29 26.09
CA LEU A 151 -15.18 19.22 24.66
C LEU A 151 -15.73 20.53 24.11
N SER A 152 -15.19 21.01 23.00
CA SER A 152 -15.68 22.17 22.27
C SER A 152 -15.80 21.90 20.77
N GLU A 153 -16.57 22.70 20.05
CA GLU A 153 -16.65 22.60 18.59
C GLU A 153 -15.28 22.85 17.95
N ALA A 154 -14.87 21.99 17.02
CA ALA A 154 -13.60 22.14 16.33
C ALA A 154 -13.67 23.19 15.22
N ASN A 155 -12.60 23.99 15.06
CA ASN A 155 -12.50 24.91 13.93
C ASN A 155 -12.32 24.13 12.62
N HIS A 156 -13.35 24.09 11.79
CA HIS A 156 -13.35 23.36 10.52
C HIS A 156 -12.21 23.76 9.58
N ARG A 157 -11.76 25.03 9.61
CA ARG A 157 -10.62 25.48 8.78
C ARG A 157 -9.34 24.79 9.23
N ASP A 158 -9.07 24.78 10.53
CA ASP A 158 -7.85 24.20 11.10
C ASP A 158 -7.84 22.68 10.92
N VAL A 159 -8.99 22.03 11.12
CA VAL A 159 -9.14 20.58 10.87
C VAL A 159 -8.87 20.27 9.39
N LYS A 160 -9.48 21.02 8.47
CA LYS A 160 -9.27 20.84 7.03
C LYS A 160 -7.80 20.99 6.64
N GLU A 161 -7.12 22.01 7.14
CA GLU A 161 -5.69 22.21 6.85
C GLU A 161 -4.80 21.15 7.50
N SER A 162 -5.15 20.68 8.70
CA SER A 162 -4.46 19.55 9.35
C SER A 162 -4.58 18.27 8.51
N ILE A 163 -5.78 17.92 8.04
CA ILE A 163 -6.00 16.77 7.16
C ILE A 163 -5.18 16.90 5.88
N ARG A 164 -5.22 18.06 5.22
CA ARG A 164 -4.47 18.31 3.99
C ARG A 164 -2.96 18.24 4.19
N LYS A 165 -2.45 18.81 5.28
CA LYS A 165 -1.02 18.71 5.66
C LYS A 165 -0.62 17.25 5.86
N ASN A 166 -1.43 16.48 6.59
CA ASN A 166 -1.20 15.06 6.81
C ASN A 166 -1.16 14.27 5.49
N ILE A 167 -2.15 14.48 4.61
CA ILE A 167 -2.19 13.85 3.27
C ILE A 167 -0.90 14.14 2.50
N ARG A 168 -0.50 15.42 2.39
CA ARG A 168 0.73 15.82 1.67
C ARG A 168 1.98 15.20 2.29
N SER A 169 2.11 15.26 3.62
CA SER A 169 3.31 14.78 4.32
C SER A 169 3.52 13.26 4.21
N LYS A 170 2.45 12.50 3.97
CA LYS A 170 2.47 11.04 3.84
C LYS A 170 2.30 10.57 2.39
N ASN A 171 2.39 11.47 1.42
CA ASN A 171 2.13 11.18 0.01
C ASN A 171 3.32 10.51 -0.68
N ASN A 172 3.65 9.31 -0.23
CA ASN A 172 4.74 8.50 -0.78
C ASN A 172 4.26 7.08 -1.13
N PRO A 173 3.29 6.89 -2.03
CA PRO A 173 2.80 5.55 -2.36
C PRO A 173 3.87 4.70 -3.08
N ILE A 174 3.72 3.37 -3.03
CA ILE A 174 4.50 2.43 -3.86
C ILE A 174 4.30 2.77 -5.35
N GLU A 175 3.05 3.04 -5.75
CA GLU A 175 2.70 3.41 -7.13
C GLU A 175 2.84 4.92 -7.38
N LEU A 176 4.07 5.42 -7.45
CA LEU A 176 4.39 6.80 -7.80
C LEU A 176 3.83 7.21 -9.18
N ASN A 177 3.76 6.28 -10.13
CA ASN A 177 3.14 6.49 -11.44
C ASN A 177 1.64 6.84 -11.37
N TYR A 178 0.96 6.49 -10.28
CA TYR A 178 -0.44 6.84 -10.02
C TYR A 178 -0.60 7.88 -8.90
N LYS A 179 0.49 8.48 -8.43
CA LYS A 179 0.47 9.48 -7.35
C LYS A 179 -0.33 10.72 -7.77
N VAL A 180 -1.12 11.24 -6.83
CA VAL A 180 -1.79 12.55 -6.98
C VAL A 180 -0.89 13.64 -6.41
N ASP A 181 -0.60 14.67 -7.19
CA ASP A 181 0.14 15.85 -6.74
C ASP A 181 -0.79 16.89 -6.13
N PHE A 182 -0.96 16.82 -4.81
CA PHE A 182 -1.76 17.76 -4.05
C PHE A 182 -1.07 19.13 -3.92
N LYS A 183 -1.52 20.11 -4.71
CA LYS A 183 -1.00 21.49 -4.66
C LYS A 183 -1.47 22.24 -3.41
N THR A 184 -0.65 23.17 -2.94
CA THR A 184 -1.07 24.24 -2.03
C THR A 184 -1.60 25.38 -2.88
N ASN A 185 -2.91 25.63 -2.82
CA ASN A 185 -3.48 26.88 -3.34
C ASN A 185 -3.36 27.97 -2.27
#